data_AF-A0A7V9HXG2-F1
#
_entry.id   AF-A0A7V9HXG2-F1
#
_cell.length_a   1.000
_cell.length_b   1.000
_cell.length_c   1.000
_cell.angle_alpha   90.00
_cell.angle_beta   90.00
_cell.angle_gamma   90.00
#
_symmetry.space_group_name_H-M   'P 1'
#
loop_
_entity.id
_entity.type
_entity.pdbx_description
1 polymer ?
#
loop_
_entity_poly.entity_id
_entity_poly.type
_entity_poly.pdbx_seq_one_letter_code
_entity_poly.pdbx_strand_id
1 'polypeptide(L)'
;MTVVHETAYNFPVPAAARLASLIGMRSDLVQVIAYCEVMIKRYASAELKQTPFDIVGFTTPIDISDWEGLSTAACISYARCFPPGIRGSLDPDLLSTADTELQTLHEFVLDLRNKHIAHSVNSFEENVVTVHIGEHFQSSQEIETVTAYHTRVAGLSIGQPAQLTRLAQWWVARTDEEMTVQRAKLLQIARGTPLSELKAQGRPGPTPAHSQGDVGKRRRYP
;
A
#
# COMPACT_ATOMS: atom_id res chain seq x y z
N MET A 1 -5.78 -29.79 -33.39
CA MET A 1 -4.93 -28.94 -32.54
C MET A 1 -4.63 -29.70 -31.26
N THR A 2 -3.38 -30.07 -31.02
CA THR A 2 -2.98 -30.83 -29.83
C THR A 2 -2.82 -29.86 -28.67
N VAL A 3 -3.62 -30.02 -27.61
CA VAL A 3 -3.48 -29.22 -26.39
C VAL A 3 -2.20 -29.68 -25.69
N VAL A 4 -1.21 -28.80 -25.62
CA VAL A 4 0.00 -29.06 -24.83
C VAL A 4 -0.37 -28.86 -23.36
N HIS A 5 -0.34 -29.93 -22.59
CA HIS A 5 -0.54 -29.85 -21.14
C HIS A 5 0.76 -29.39 -20.47
N GLU A 6 0.82 -28.11 -20.11
CA GLU A 6 1.89 -27.56 -19.30
C GLU A 6 1.73 -28.01 -17.84
N THR A 7 2.80 -28.54 -17.24
CA THR A 7 2.85 -28.93 -15.82
C THR A 7 3.86 -28.06 -15.09
N ALA A 8 3.43 -27.37 -14.04
CA ALA A 8 4.30 -26.54 -13.22
C ALA A 8 5.03 -27.35 -12.13
N TYR A 9 6.30 -27.02 -11.90
CA TYR A 9 7.14 -27.59 -10.84
C TYR A 9 7.76 -26.47 -10.01
N ASN A 10 8.09 -26.75 -8.75
CA ASN A 10 8.83 -25.81 -7.90
C ASN A 10 10.25 -25.62 -8.45
N PHE A 11 10.81 -24.41 -8.26
CA PHE A 11 12.19 -24.11 -8.63
C PHE A 11 12.89 -23.35 -7.50
N PRO A 12 13.19 -24.02 -6.37
CA PRO A 12 13.64 -23.39 -5.13
C PRO A 12 15.15 -23.08 -5.15
N VAL A 13 15.62 -22.40 -6.20
CA VAL A 13 17.01 -21.93 -6.28
C VAL A 13 17.13 -20.55 -5.62
N PRO A 14 18.25 -20.22 -4.94
CA PRO A 14 18.42 -18.91 -4.31
C PRO A 14 18.21 -17.73 -5.26
N ALA A 15 18.61 -17.89 -6.53
CA ALA A 15 18.40 -16.89 -7.58
C ALA A 15 16.92 -16.56 -7.84
N ALA A 16 15.98 -17.44 -7.47
CA ALA A 16 14.54 -17.24 -7.66
C ALA A 16 13.92 -16.33 -6.59
N ALA A 17 14.60 -16.10 -5.46
CA ALA A 17 14.08 -15.32 -4.34
C ALA A 17 13.73 -13.88 -4.74
N ARG A 18 14.56 -13.26 -5.61
CA ARG A 18 14.29 -11.89 -6.10
C ARG A 18 13.04 -11.86 -7.00
N LEU A 19 12.91 -12.79 -7.95
CA LEU A 19 11.72 -12.86 -8.80
C LEU A 19 10.45 -13.10 -7.97
N ALA A 20 10.50 -13.99 -6.97
CA ALA A 20 9.38 -14.24 -6.08
C ALA A 20 8.98 -12.98 -5.28
N SER A 21 9.98 -12.21 -4.79
CA SER A 21 9.72 -10.93 -4.11
C SER A 21 9.07 -9.92 -5.06
N LEU A 22 9.59 -9.77 -6.28
CA LEU A 22 9.05 -8.84 -7.29
C LEU A 22 7.60 -9.16 -7.66
N ILE A 23 7.23 -10.44 -7.80
CA ILE A 23 5.85 -10.84 -8.06
C ILE A 23 4.93 -10.39 -6.91
N GLY A 24 5.37 -10.57 -5.66
CA GLY A 24 4.63 -10.11 -4.48
C GLY A 24 4.47 -8.60 -4.45
N MET A 25 5.55 -7.85 -4.70
CA MET A 25 5.52 -6.38 -4.72
C MET A 25 4.63 -5.86 -5.85
N ARG A 26 4.72 -6.44 -7.06
CA ARG A 26 3.83 -6.12 -8.18
C ARG A 26 2.36 -6.36 -7.83
N SER A 27 2.05 -7.47 -7.17
CA SER A 27 0.68 -7.76 -6.71
C SER A 27 0.18 -6.71 -5.72
N ASP A 28 1.02 -6.33 -4.75
CA ASP A 28 0.69 -5.30 -3.77
C ASP A 28 0.46 -3.94 -4.48
N LEU A 29 1.30 -3.56 -5.46
CA LEU A 29 1.14 -2.31 -6.25
C LEU A 29 -0.12 -2.30 -7.14
N VAL A 30 -0.46 -3.42 -7.78
CA VAL A 30 -1.71 -3.54 -8.55
C VAL A 30 -2.92 -3.40 -7.63
N GLN A 31 -2.82 -3.93 -6.41
CA GLN A 31 -3.87 -3.76 -5.41
C GLN A 31 -4.03 -2.30 -4.96
N VAL A 32 -2.93 -1.53 -4.85
CA VAL A 32 -2.98 -0.07 -4.61
C VAL A 32 -3.80 0.63 -5.69
N ILE A 33 -3.51 0.33 -6.97
CA ILE A 33 -4.24 0.91 -8.11
C ILE A 33 -5.73 0.57 -8.00
N ALA A 34 -6.08 -0.68 -7.71
CA ALA A 34 -7.47 -1.10 -7.56
C ALA A 34 -8.20 -0.34 -6.42
N TYR A 35 -7.56 -0.13 -5.27
CA TYR A 35 -8.16 0.68 -4.19
C TYR A 35 -8.36 2.13 -4.62
N CYS A 36 -7.35 2.74 -5.27
CA CYS A 36 -7.44 4.11 -5.75
C CYS A 36 -8.52 4.29 -6.81
N GLU A 37 -8.68 3.32 -7.73
CA GLU A 37 -9.76 3.32 -8.72
C GLU A 37 -11.15 3.25 -8.08
N VAL A 38 -11.32 2.42 -7.04
CA VAL A 38 -12.57 2.37 -6.27
C VAL A 38 -12.85 3.73 -5.62
N MET A 39 -11.85 4.34 -4.99
CA MET A 39 -11.99 5.66 -4.38
C MET A 39 -12.34 6.74 -5.41
N ILE A 40 -11.65 6.78 -6.56
CA ILE A 40 -11.91 7.73 -7.64
C ILE A 40 -13.32 7.54 -8.20
N LYS A 41 -13.74 6.30 -8.44
CA LYS A 41 -15.07 6.01 -8.99
C LYS A 41 -16.19 6.41 -8.03
N ARG A 42 -15.99 6.20 -6.72
CA ARG A 42 -17.00 6.52 -5.68
C ARG A 42 -17.05 7.99 -5.31
N TYR A 43 -15.89 8.66 -5.29
CA TYR A 43 -15.75 9.97 -4.64
C TYR A 43 -15.11 11.05 -5.53
N ALA A 44 -14.78 10.74 -6.79
CA ALA A 44 -14.23 11.70 -7.75
C ALA A 44 -14.90 11.61 -9.14
N SER A 45 -16.03 10.92 -9.27
CA SER A 45 -16.81 10.87 -10.52
C SER A 45 -17.40 12.25 -10.86
N ALA A 46 -17.68 12.48 -12.15
CA ALA A 46 -18.26 13.74 -12.63
C ALA A 46 -19.66 14.04 -12.05
N GLU A 47 -20.31 13.07 -11.41
CA GLU A 47 -21.60 13.24 -10.72
C GLU A 47 -21.47 14.04 -9.41
N LEU A 48 -20.28 14.12 -8.83
CA LEU A 48 -19.95 14.98 -7.68
C LEU A 48 -19.62 16.43 -8.07
N LYS A 49 -19.61 16.76 -9.37
CA LYS A 49 -19.32 18.13 -9.86
C LYS A 49 -20.54 19.06 -9.84
N GLN A 50 -21.59 18.75 -9.08
CA GLN A 50 -22.73 19.65 -8.93
C GLN A 50 -22.58 20.56 -7.71
N THR A 51 -21.64 21.50 -7.85
CA THR A 51 -21.73 22.92 -7.43
C THR A 51 -20.50 23.42 -6.65
N PRO A 52 -20.12 24.71 -6.80
CA PRO A 52 -19.01 25.32 -6.05
C PRO A 52 -19.23 25.40 -4.52
N PHE A 53 -20.39 24.94 -4.02
CA PHE A 53 -20.74 24.92 -2.60
C PHE A 53 -20.58 23.54 -1.95
N ASP A 54 -20.31 22.47 -2.70
CA ASP A 54 -20.11 21.11 -2.14
C ASP A 54 -18.76 20.93 -1.42
N ILE A 55 -17.83 21.89 -1.54
CA ILE A 55 -16.56 21.89 -0.79
C ILE A 55 -16.80 22.15 0.72
N VAL A 56 -17.98 22.68 1.08
CA VAL A 56 -18.46 22.84 2.47
C VAL A 56 -19.85 22.20 2.68
N GLY A 57 -20.39 21.52 1.66
CA GLY A 57 -21.76 21.01 1.63
C GLY A 57 -21.81 19.49 1.69
N PHE A 58 -22.37 18.98 2.79
CA PHE A 58 -22.67 17.58 3.12
C PHE A 58 -23.66 16.87 2.16
N THR A 59 -23.61 17.09 0.85
CA THR A 59 -24.65 16.60 -0.09
C THR A 59 -24.35 15.22 -0.68
N THR A 60 -23.07 14.86 -0.82
CA THR A 60 -22.67 13.46 -0.95
C THR A 60 -22.01 13.03 0.35
N PRO A 61 -22.65 12.15 1.15
CA PRO A 61 -22.01 11.64 2.34
C PRO A 61 -20.75 10.89 1.93
N ILE A 62 -19.58 11.51 2.10
CA ILE A 62 -18.34 10.74 2.14
C ILE A 62 -18.51 9.85 3.36
N ASP A 63 -18.71 8.56 3.13
CA ASP A 63 -18.56 7.58 4.19
C ASP A 63 -17.09 7.62 4.62
N ILE A 64 -16.82 8.37 5.69
CA ILE A 64 -15.47 8.57 6.23
C ILE A 64 -14.84 7.24 6.60
N SER A 65 -15.65 6.26 7.03
CA SER A 65 -15.15 4.93 7.40
C SER A 65 -14.70 4.14 6.18
N ASP A 66 -15.47 4.18 5.09
CA ASP A 66 -15.08 3.57 3.81
C ASP A 66 -13.85 4.28 3.22
N TRP A 67 -13.82 5.62 3.24
CA TRP A 67 -12.69 6.41 2.76
C TRP A 67 -11.40 6.12 3.53
N GLU A 68 -11.47 6.12 4.86
CA GLU A 68 -10.33 5.82 5.74
C GLU A 68 -9.89 4.37 5.56
N GLY A 69 -10.82 3.43 5.44
CA GLY A 69 -10.53 2.01 5.21
C GLY A 69 -9.80 1.78 3.88
N LEU A 70 -10.30 2.34 2.78
CA LEU A 70 -9.69 2.23 1.46
C LEU A 70 -8.33 2.95 1.41
N SER A 71 -8.23 4.16 1.98
CA SER A 71 -6.98 4.91 2.09
C SER A 71 -5.93 4.11 2.84
N THR A 72 -6.29 3.55 3.99
CA THR A 72 -5.39 2.74 4.82
C THR A 72 -4.96 1.48 4.08
N ALA A 73 -5.88 0.77 3.42
CA ALA A 73 -5.57 -0.43 2.65
C ALA A 73 -4.60 -0.14 1.48
N ALA A 74 -4.80 0.99 0.79
CA ALA A 74 -3.88 1.47 -0.25
C ALA A 74 -2.51 1.79 0.33
N CYS A 75 -2.43 2.57 1.42
CA CYS A 75 -1.17 2.94 2.05
C CYS A 75 -0.40 1.72 2.58
N ILE A 76 -1.09 0.74 3.18
CA ILE A 76 -0.46 -0.50 3.66
C ILE A 76 0.08 -1.33 2.50
N SER A 77 -0.72 -1.52 1.43
CA SER A 77 -0.31 -2.30 0.26
C SER A 77 0.90 -1.65 -0.41
N TYR A 78 0.89 -0.32 -0.55
CA TYR A 78 2.02 0.44 -1.05
C TYR A 78 3.26 0.27 -0.16
N ALA A 79 3.11 0.56 1.13
CA ALA A 79 4.20 0.53 2.08
C ALA A 79 4.88 -0.83 2.15
N ARG A 80 4.18 -1.95 2.00
CA ARG A 80 4.77 -3.31 2.04
C ARG A 80 5.88 -3.57 1.02
N CYS A 81 6.01 -2.74 -0.01
CA CYS A 81 7.04 -2.88 -1.03
C CYS A 81 8.43 -2.38 -0.60
N PHE A 82 8.54 -1.61 0.48
CA PHE A 82 9.77 -0.87 0.83
C PHE A 82 10.51 -1.34 2.09
N PRO A 83 9.84 -1.83 3.17
CA PRO A 83 10.51 -2.33 4.35
C PRO A 83 11.40 -3.55 4.04
N PRO A 84 12.62 -3.59 4.61
CA PRO A 84 13.45 -4.78 4.53
C PRO A 84 12.82 -5.91 5.35
N GLY A 85 12.75 -7.12 4.79
CA GLY A 85 12.20 -8.28 5.47
C GLY A 85 12.62 -9.59 4.79
N ILE A 86 11.83 -10.66 5.00
CA ILE A 86 12.02 -11.94 4.29
C ILE A 86 11.80 -11.76 2.78
N ARG A 87 10.88 -10.86 2.41
CA ARG A 87 10.73 -10.38 1.04
C ARG A 87 11.76 -9.29 0.83
N GLY A 88 12.47 -9.31 -0.30
CA GLY A 88 13.29 -8.16 -0.69
C GLY A 88 12.43 -6.91 -0.87
N SER A 89 13.05 -5.74 -0.82
CA SER A 89 12.38 -4.44 -1.01
C SER A 89 12.60 -3.89 -2.41
N LEU A 90 11.74 -2.97 -2.83
CA LEU A 90 12.05 -2.01 -3.89
C LEU A 90 13.11 -1.04 -3.36
N ASP A 91 14.02 -0.66 -4.25
CA ASP A 91 15.07 0.29 -3.93
C ASP A 91 14.51 1.71 -4.00
N PRO A 92 14.30 2.41 -2.86
CA PRO A 92 13.74 3.75 -2.85
C PRO A 92 14.62 4.76 -3.59
N ASP A 93 15.93 4.50 -3.76
CA ASP A 93 16.83 5.40 -4.47
C ASP A 93 16.45 5.54 -5.95
N LEU A 94 15.77 4.54 -6.53
CA LEU A 94 15.23 4.64 -7.90
C LEU A 94 14.23 5.78 -8.03
N LEU A 95 13.55 6.17 -6.94
CA LEU A 95 12.58 7.25 -6.93
C LEU A 95 13.19 8.64 -7.19
N SER A 96 14.51 8.79 -7.01
CA SER A 96 15.24 10.01 -7.40
C SER A 96 15.10 10.35 -8.89
N THR A 97 14.75 9.36 -9.72
CA THR A 97 14.50 9.51 -11.16
C THR A 97 13.03 9.83 -11.50
N ALA A 98 12.14 9.89 -10.51
CA ALA A 98 10.74 10.28 -10.67
C ALA A 98 10.57 11.79 -10.56
N ASP A 99 9.42 12.29 -11.00
CA ASP A 99 9.03 13.69 -10.77
C ASP A 99 8.96 14.02 -9.27
N THR A 100 9.32 15.24 -8.89
CA THR A 100 9.34 15.68 -7.48
C THR A 100 7.98 15.48 -6.78
N GLU A 101 6.87 15.65 -7.50
CA GLU A 101 5.51 15.38 -6.99
C GLU A 101 5.36 13.92 -6.50
N LEU A 102 5.92 12.96 -7.24
CA LEU A 102 5.88 11.54 -6.91
C LEU A 102 6.80 11.19 -5.74
N GLN A 103 7.94 11.88 -5.63
CA GLN A 103 8.87 11.74 -4.50
C GLN A 103 8.20 12.17 -3.20
N THR A 104 7.61 13.37 -3.17
CA THR A 104 6.88 13.87 -1.99
C THR A 104 5.68 12.99 -1.64
N LEU A 105 4.96 12.48 -2.64
CA LEU A 105 3.82 11.59 -2.39
C LEU A 105 4.26 10.25 -1.77
N HIS A 106 5.40 9.70 -2.19
CA HIS A 106 5.93 8.48 -1.61
C HIS A 106 6.15 8.62 -0.10
N GLU A 107 6.85 9.68 0.31
CA GLU A 107 7.10 9.98 1.73
C GLU A 107 5.80 10.16 2.50
N PHE A 108 4.88 10.96 1.95
CA PHE A 108 3.57 11.18 2.55
C PHE A 108 2.79 9.88 2.78
N VAL A 109 2.77 8.96 1.80
CA VAL A 109 2.03 7.69 1.92
C VAL A 109 2.67 6.77 2.97
N LEU A 110 4.00 6.75 3.06
CA LEU A 110 4.69 5.99 4.11
C LEU A 110 4.39 6.56 5.50
N ASP A 111 4.38 7.88 5.65
CA ASP A 111 4.06 8.55 6.91
C ASP A 111 2.60 8.39 7.30
N LEU A 112 1.69 8.48 6.32
CA LEU A 112 0.26 8.25 6.54
C LEU A 112 0.01 6.80 6.98
N ARG A 113 0.69 5.81 6.38
CA ARG A 113 0.66 4.42 6.87
C ARG A 113 1.18 4.32 8.30
N ASN A 114 2.26 5.01 8.63
CA ASN A 114 2.88 4.94 9.95
C ASN A 114 1.96 5.50 11.04
N LYS A 115 1.18 6.54 10.74
CA LYS A 115 0.12 7.03 11.63
C LYS A 115 -0.85 5.92 12.06
N HIS A 116 -1.26 5.04 11.13
CA HIS A 116 -2.26 4.01 11.42
C HIS A 116 -1.71 2.76 12.13
N ILE A 117 -0.38 2.61 12.23
CA ILE A 117 0.24 1.35 12.70
C ILE A 117 1.31 1.57 13.79
N ALA A 118 1.95 2.74 13.86
CA ALA A 118 2.87 3.12 14.91
C ALA A 118 2.24 4.21 15.80
N HIS A 119 2.63 4.27 17.07
CA HIS A 119 2.24 5.36 17.98
C HIS A 119 2.52 6.72 17.32
N SER A 120 1.57 7.67 17.41
CA SER A 120 1.54 8.94 16.67
C SER A 120 2.90 9.64 16.72
N VAL A 121 3.71 9.41 15.69
CA VAL A 121 5.06 9.97 15.51
C VAL A 121 5.04 11.24 14.66
N ASN A 122 3.89 11.60 14.10
CA ASN A 122 3.70 12.75 13.20
C ASN A 122 2.48 13.59 13.60
N SER A 123 2.44 14.83 13.10
CA SER A 123 1.38 15.83 13.34
C SER A 123 0.05 15.51 12.64
N PHE A 124 -0.19 14.24 12.28
CA PHE A 124 -1.43 13.82 11.62
C PHE A 124 -2.57 13.52 12.60
N GLU A 125 -2.29 13.61 13.90
CA GLU A 125 -3.27 13.47 14.97
C GLU A 125 -2.91 14.43 16.10
N GLU A 126 -3.82 15.34 16.42
CA GLU A 126 -3.65 16.30 17.51
C GLU A 126 -4.86 16.23 18.45
N ASN A 127 -4.55 16.14 19.75
CA ASN A 127 -5.52 16.23 20.84
C ASN A 127 -5.21 17.51 21.60
N VAL A 128 -6.12 18.49 21.54
CA VAL A 128 -5.95 19.77 22.24
C VAL A 128 -7.10 19.94 23.23
N VAL A 129 -6.78 20.29 24.48
CA VAL A 129 -7.79 20.68 25.47
C VAL A 129 -8.07 22.16 25.30
N THR A 130 -9.31 22.49 24.96
CA THR A 130 -9.78 23.86 24.76
C THR A 130 -10.64 24.30 25.93
N VAL A 131 -10.43 25.54 26.37
CA VAL A 131 -11.25 26.17 27.42
C VAL A 131 -12.13 27.20 26.74
N HIS A 132 -13.44 27.07 26.89
CA HIS A 132 -14.40 28.07 26.44
C HIS A 132 -14.69 29.02 27.59
N ILE A 133 -14.42 30.32 27.38
CA ILE A 133 -14.69 31.39 28.33
C ILE A 133 -15.89 32.18 27.79
N GLY A 134 -16.95 32.28 28.59
CA GLY A 134 -18.09 33.11 28.27
C GLY A 134 -17.74 34.58 28.44
N GLU A 135 -17.88 35.38 27.38
CA GLU A 135 -17.83 36.84 27.51
C GLU A 135 -19.22 37.35 27.95
N HIS A 136 -19.47 37.35 29.26
CA HIS A 136 -20.55 38.17 29.79
C HIS A 136 -20.03 39.58 30.11
N PHE A 137 -20.66 40.57 29.48
CA PHE A 137 -20.45 41.98 29.81
C PHE A 137 -20.69 42.17 31.32
N GLN A 138 -19.59 42.34 32.06
CA GLN A 138 -19.45 43.08 33.33
C GLN A 138 -18.99 42.35 34.61
N SER A 139 -18.81 41.02 34.70
CA SER A 139 -18.13 40.47 35.89
C SER A 139 -17.66 39.03 35.75
N SER A 140 -16.39 38.81 36.12
CA SER A 140 -15.67 37.53 36.34
C SER A 140 -15.67 36.53 35.18
N GLN A 141 -14.47 36.23 34.66
CA GLN A 141 -14.20 35.15 33.72
C GLN A 141 -14.58 33.80 34.36
N GLU A 142 -15.80 33.35 34.15
CA GLU A 142 -16.20 31.99 34.49
C GLU A 142 -15.79 31.07 33.33
N ILE A 143 -14.94 30.09 33.64
CA ILE A 143 -14.66 28.99 32.71
C ILE A 143 -15.96 28.20 32.58
N GLU A 144 -16.65 28.34 31.45
CA GLU A 144 -17.95 27.71 31.25
C GLU A 144 -17.79 26.21 31.00
N THR A 145 -16.82 25.84 30.17
CA THR A 145 -16.54 24.44 29.84
C THR A 145 -15.08 24.21 29.46
N VAL A 146 -14.57 23.04 29.84
CA VAL A 146 -13.31 22.48 29.33
C VAL A 146 -13.67 21.31 28.43
N THR A 147 -13.33 21.40 27.14
CA THR A 147 -13.66 20.39 26.13
C THR A 147 -12.37 19.88 25.49
N ALA A 148 -12.36 18.60 25.12
CA ALA A 148 -11.27 18.04 24.32
C ALA A 148 -11.65 18.15 22.84
N TYR A 149 -10.77 18.77 22.06
CA TYR A 149 -10.87 18.85 20.61
C TYR A 149 -9.90 17.84 19.98
N HIS A 150 -10.42 16.97 19.12
CA HIS A 150 -9.65 15.95 18.42
C HIS A 150 -9.70 16.19 16.92
N THR A 151 -8.55 16.37 16.29
CA THR A 151 -8.45 16.41 14.82
C THR A 151 -7.45 15.39 14.31
N ARG A 152 -7.79 14.81 13.17
CA ARG A 152 -6.98 13.77 12.55
C ARG A 152 -7.10 13.81 11.04
N VAL A 153 -6.00 13.51 10.34
CA VAL A 153 -6.02 13.18 8.91
C VAL A 153 -6.68 11.81 8.70
N ALA A 154 -7.90 11.76 8.16
CA ALA A 154 -8.64 10.51 8.02
C ALA A 154 -8.11 9.57 6.91
N GLY A 155 -7.24 10.05 6.02
CA GLY A 155 -6.69 9.24 4.94
C GLY A 155 -6.07 10.11 3.84
N LEU A 156 -6.10 9.63 2.60
CA LEU A 156 -5.67 10.41 1.44
C LEU A 156 -6.58 11.64 1.29
N SER A 157 -6.07 12.72 0.71
CA SER A 157 -6.89 13.84 0.24
C SER A 157 -7.55 13.50 -1.10
N ILE A 158 -8.61 14.21 -1.48
CA ILE A 158 -9.47 13.85 -2.63
C ILE A 158 -8.70 13.69 -3.96
N GLY A 159 -7.62 14.45 -4.17
CA GLY A 159 -6.78 14.35 -5.37
C GLY A 159 -5.68 13.27 -5.32
N GLN A 160 -5.31 12.82 -4.12
CA GLN A 160 -4.19 11.89 -3.93
C GLN A 160 -4.41 10.47 -4.47
N PRO A 161 -5.62 9.88 -4.52
CA PRO A 161 -5.83 8.60 -5.17
C PRO A 161 -5.32 8.57 -6.62
N ALA A 162 -5.56 9.63 -7.40
CA ALA A 162 -5.07 9.71 -8.77
C ALA A 162 -3.54 9.81 -8.84
N GLN A 163 -2.94 10.58 -7.93
CA GLN A 163 -1.48 10.70 -7.85
C GLN A 163 -0.84 9.37 -7.40
N LEU A 164 -1.46 8.66 -6.44
CA LEU A 164 -0.99 7.37 -5.94
C LEU A 164 -1.13 6.28 -7.01
N THR A 165 -2.18 6.31 -7.83
CA THR A 165 -2.27 5.46 -9.03
C THR A 165 -1.09 5.69 -9.96
N ARG A 166 -0.74 6.95 -10.28
CA ARG A 166 0.42 7.27 -11.13
C ARG A 166 1.73 6.75 -10.51
N LEU A 167 1.92 6.96 -9.21
CA LEU A 167 3.10 6.47 -8.48
C LEU A 167 3.19 4.94 -8.48
N ALA A 168 2.08 4.25 -8.24
CA ALA A 168 2.02 2.79 -8.27
C ALA A 168 2.30 2.24 -9.68
N GLN A 169 1.74 2.86 -10.72
CA GLN A 169 2.01 2.50 -12.12
C GLN A 169 3.50 2.67 -12.48
N TRP A 170 4.11 3.76 -12.03
CA TRP A 170 5.54 4.00 -12.20
C TRP A 170 6.40 2.90 -11.57
N TRP A 171 6.03 2.43 -10.38
CA TRP A 171 6.69 1.30 -9.72
C TRP A 171 6.40 -0.05 -10.38
N VAL A 172 5.19 -0.27 -10.89
CA VAL A 172 4.83 -1.47 -11.65
C VAL A 172 5.72 -1.59 -12.89
N ALA A 173 5.92 -0.50 -13.63
CA ALA A 173 6.78 -0.50 -14.81
C ALA A 173 8.22 -0.96 -14.50
N ARG A 174 8.84 -0.39 -13.47
CA ARG A 174 10.19 -0.78 -13.00
C ARG A 174 10.24 -2.22 -12.50
N THR A 175 9.20 -2.64 -11.78
CA THR A 175 9.09 -4.01 -11.29
C THR A 175 9.00 -4.99 -12.46
N ASP A 176 8.24 -4.67 -13.51
CA ASP A 176 8.09 -5.50 -14.70
C ASP A 176 9.39 -5.57 -15.53
N GLU A 177 10.13 -4.47 -15.64
CA GLU A 177 11.47 -4.45 -16.24
C GLU A 177 12.43 -5.39 -15.49
N GLU A 178 12.52 -5.26 -14.17
CA GLU A 178 13.39 -6.12 -13.37
C GLU A 178 12.95 -7.60 -13.44
N MET A 179 11.64 -7.86 -13.38
CA MET A 179 11.10 -9.21 -13.51
C MET A 179 11.47 -9.85 -14.85
N THR A 180 11.53 -9.08 -15.93
CA THR A 180 11.97 -9.56 -17.24
C THR A 180 13.42 -10.01 -17.20
N VAL A 181 14.30 -9.21 -16.58
CA VAL A 181 15.72 -9.56 -16.38
C VAL A 181 15.87 -10.81 -15.50
N GLN A 182 15.14 -10.90 -14.39
CA GLN A 182 15.23 -12.05 -13.49
C GLN A 182 14.69 -13.34 -14.14
N ARG A 183 13.60 -13.26 -14.92
CA ARG A 183 13.08 -14.40 -15.69
C ARG A 183 14.08 -14.92 -16.71
N ALA A 184 14.75 -14.03 -17.45
CA ALA A 184 15.76 -14.42 -18.42
C ALA A 184 16.92 -15.18 -17.75
N LYS A 185 17.41 -14.68 -16.60
CA LYS A 185 18.45 -15.35 -15.79
C LYS A 185 17.99 -16.73 -15.32
N LEU A 186 16.79 -16.83 -14.74
CA LEU A 186 16.27 -18.09 -14.24
C LEU A 186 16.00 -19.10 -15.34
N LEU A 187 15.58 -18.66 -16.52
CA LEU A 187 15.41 -19.53 -17.68
C LEU A 187 16.73 -20.15 -18.13
N GLN A 188 17.83 -19.38 -18.10
CA GLN A 188 19.16 -19.92 -18.41
C GLN A 188 19.59 -20.97 -17.38
N ILE A 189 19.37 -20.71 -16.09
CA ILE A 189 19.67 -21.68 -15.02
C ILE A 189 18.84 -22.96 -15.21
N ALA A 190 17.52 -22.81 -15.38
CA ALA A 190 16.62 -23.95 -15.54
C ALA A 190 16.94 -24.81 -16.77
N ARG A 191 17.40 -24.21 -17.87
CA ARG A 191 17.88 -24.93 -19.07
C ARG A 191 19.15 -25.74 -18.83
N GLY A 192 19.98 -25.33 -17.86
CA GLY A 192 21.17 -26.07 -17.43
C GLY A 192 20.87 -27.17 -16.40
N THR A 193 19.67 -27.21 -15.83
CA THR A 193 19.26 -28.21 -14.83
C THR A 193 18.67 -29.46 -15.50
N PRO A 194 19.09 -30.68 -15.14
CA PRO A 194 18.48 -31.91 -15.64
C PRO A 194 16.96 -31.96 -15.38
N LEU A 195 16.19 -32.40 -16.37
CA LEU A 195 14.71 -32.47 -16.27
C LEU A 195 14.23 -33.36 -15.10
N SER A 196 14.98 -34.41 -14.76
CA SER A 196 14.69 -35.28 -13.61
C SER A 196 14.73 -34.51 -12.29
N GLU A 197 15.72 -33.64 -12.12
CA GLU A 197 15.88 -32.80 -10.92
C GLU A 197 14.77 -31.76 -10.81
N LEU A 198 14.39 -31.12 -11.93
CA LEU A 198 13.28 -30.18 -11.96
C LEU A 198 11.95 -30.84 -11.58
N LYS A 199 11.69 -32.05 -12.09
CA LYS A 199 10.48 -32.81 -11.74
C LYS A 199 10.45 -33.26 -10.29
N ALA A 200 11.61 -33.57 -9.71
CA ALA A 200 11.74 -34.01 -8.32
C ALA A 200 11.36 -32.92 -7.30
N GLN A 201 11.35 -31.64 -7.69
CA GLN A 201 10.96 -30.52 -6.81
C GLN A 201 9.46 -30.49 -6.45
N GLY A 202 8.64 -31.34 -7.09
CA GLY A 202 7.21 -31.39 -6.86
C GLY A 202 6.47 -30.18 -7.43
N ARG A 203 5.16 -30.12 -7.17
CA ARG A 203 4.26 -29.09 -7.71
C ARG A 203 4.14 -27.88 -6.78
N PRO A 204 3.89 -26.67 -7.32
CA PRO A 204 3.61 -25.50 -6.50
C PRO A 204 2.27 -25.63 -5.77
N GLY A 205 2.23 -25.10 -4.54
CA GLY A 205 1.03 -25.05 -3.70
C GLY A 205 1.32 -24.30 -2.40
N PRO A 206 0.30 -23.80 -1.70
CA PRO A 206 0.49 -23.22 -0.38
C PRO A 206 1.06 -24.31 0.55
N THR A 207 2.20 -24.03 1.19
CA THR A 207 2.69 -24.89 2.28
C THR A 207 1.62 -24.89 3.37
N PRO A 208 1.03 -26.05 3.71
CA PRO A 208 0.05 -26.10 4.79
C PRO A 208 0.70 -25.62 6.08
N ALA A 209 0.01 -24.80 6.86
CA ALA A 209 0.38 -24.62 8.25
C ALA A 209 0.11 -25.96 8.95
N HIS A 210 1.17 -26.65 9.39
CA HIS A 210 1.02 -27.94 10.04
C HIS A 210 0.48 -27.81 11.48
N SER A 211 0.53 -26.59 12.04
CA SER A 211 -0.03 -26.22 13.35
C SER A 211 -0.22 -24.69 13.47
N GLN A 212 -1.04 -24.23 14.43
CA GLN A 212 -1.12 -22.80 14.78
C GLN A 212 0.23 -22.22 15.21
N GLY A 213 1.12 -23.03 15.79
CA GLY A 213 2.48 -22.63 16.16
C GLY A 213 3.40 -22.37 14.98
N ASP A 214 3.05 -22.80 13.77
CA ASP A 214 3.82 -22.52 12.55
C ASP A 214 3.55 -21.13 11.98
N VAL A 215 2.44 -20.48 12.38
CA VAL A 215 2.09 -19.11 11.95
C VAL A 215 3.11 -18.09 12.46
N GLY A 216 3.72 -18.33 13.62
CA GLY A 216 4.77 -17.49 14.19
C GLY A 216 6.18 -17.76 13.63
N LYS A 217 6.37 -18.82 12.84
CA LYS A 217 7.69 -19.17 12.30
C LYS A 217 7.97 -18.35 11.04
N ARG A 218 9.11 -17.66 11.01
CA ARG A 218 9.59 -16.99 9.79
C ARG A 218 9.76 -18.03 8.68
N ARG A 219 9.11 -17.80 7.53
CA ARG A 219 9.37 -18.59 6.30
C ARG A 219 10.86 -18.53 5.99
N ARG A 220 11.52 -19.68 6.00
CA ARG A 220 12.89 -19.81 5.50
C ARG A 220 12.80 -19.97 3.99
N TYR A 221 13.29 -18.99 3.23
CA TYR A 221 13.65 -19.26 1.85
C TYR A 221 14.92 -20.14 1.85
N PRO A 222 15.01 -21.14 0.95
CA PRO A 222 16.27 -21.83 0.69
C PRO A 222 17.32 -20.89 0.09
#